data_AF-W1I1I9-F1
#
_entry.id   AF-W1I1I9-F1
#
_cell.length_a   1.000
_cell.length_b   1.000
_cell.length_c   1.000
_cell.angle_alpha   90.00
_cell.angle_beta   90.00
_cell.angle_gamma   90.00
#
_symmetry.space_group_name_H-M   'P 1'
#
loop_
_entity.id
_entity.type
_entity.pdbx_description
1 polymer ?
#
loop_
_entity_poly.entity_id
_entity_poly.type
_entity_poly.pdbx_seq_one_letter_code
_entity_poly.pdbx_strand_id
1 'polypeptide(L)'
;MLCLCTFLFTGCTREEKTIIDTATLKVTTQGAETTIYDLAGDAEYNYKAVRVKKTDAPTEARTATETDTIKIVLLPGGGFKITDKTAGKIHTLKRGR
;
A
#
# COMPACT_ATOMS: atom_id res chain seq x y z
N MET A 1 32.34 36.90 -12.62
CA MET A 1 31.36 37.19 -11.56
C MET A 1 30.03 36.59 -12.00
N LEU A 2 29.49 35.67 -11.19
CA LEU A 2 28.11 35.12 -11.10
C LEU A 2 27.33 34.91 -12.42
N CYS A 3 26.68 33.78 -12.68
CA CYS A 3 25.72 33.19 -11.77
C CYS A 3 25.48 31.72 -12.13
N LEU A 4 25.79 30.86 -11.19
CA LEU A 4 25.46 29.44 -11.16
C LEU A 4 23.97 29.30 -10.83
N CYS A 5 23.11 29.23 -11.85
CA CYS A 5 21.71 28.85 -11.67
C CYS A 5 21.54 27.38 -12.03
N THR A 6 22.10 26.48 -11.20
CA THR A 6 21.64 25.09 -11.18
C THR A 6 20.22 25.10 -10.64
N PHE A 7 19.24 25.11 -11.55
CA PHE A 7 17.87 24.73 -11.25
C PHE A 7 17.91 23.29 -10.72
N LEU A 8 18.00 23.17 -9.40
CA LEU A 8 17.64 21.95 -8.71
C LEU A 8 16.15 21.76 -8.97
N PHE A 9 15.83 20.99 -10.02
CA PHE A 9 14.59 20.26 -10.07
C PHE A 9 14.62 19.31 -8.87
N THR A 10 14.22 19.79 -7.70
CA THR A 10 13.64 18.97 -6.66
C THR A 10 12.39 18.35 -7.27
N GLY A 11 12.60 17.29 -8.06
CA GLY A 11 11.54 16.38 -8.42
C GLY A 11 10.87 15.96 -7.12
N CYS A 12 9.54 15.97 -7.09
CA CYS A 12 8.76 15.44 -5.98
C CYS A 12 9.17 13.98 -5.74
N THR A 13 10.18 13.74 -4.92
CA THR A 13 10.49 12.42 -4.39
C THR A 13 9.37 12.10 -3.43
N ARG A 14 8.44 11.24 -3.87
CA ARG A 14 7.41 10.70 -2.98
C ARG A 14 8.13 9.89 -1.92
N GLU A 15 8.08 10.35 -0.69
CA GLU A 15 8.70 9.66 0.44
C GLU A 15 7.99 8.32 0.67
N GLU A 16 8.76 7.26 0.81
CA GLU A 16 8.26 5.96 1.20
C GLU A 16 7.99 5.97 2.70
N LYS A 17 6.79 5.55 3.09
CA LYS A 17 6.38 5.44 4.48
C LYS A 17 6.06 4.00 4.82
N THR A 18 6.74 3.45 5.83
CA THR A 18 6.39 2.15 6.41
C THR A 18 5.19 2.32 7.35
N ILE A 19 4.16 1.51 7.12
CA ILE A 19 2.92 1.52 7.89
C ILE A 19 2.87 0.34 8.87
N ILE A 20 3.40 -0.80 8.44
CA ILE A 20 3.51 -2.02 9.24
C ILE A 20 4.91 -2.56 9.01
N ASP A 21 5.59 -2.93 10.10
CA ASP A 21 6.88 -3.59 10.06
C ASP A 21 6.90 -4.64 11.17
N THR A 22 6.87 -5.91 10.77
CA THR A 22 6.84 -7.07 11.66
C THR A 22 7.73 -8.16 11.08
N ALA A 23 7.98 -9.23 11.83
CA ALA A 23 8.81 -10.35 11.37
C ALA A 23 8.25 -11.07 10.12
N THR A 24 6.93 -11.02 9.90
CA THR A 24 6.22 -11.81 8.88
C THR A 24 5.54 -10.95 7.81
N LEU A 25 5.31 -9.67 8.10
CA LEU A 25 4.60 -8.74 7.24
C LEU A 25 5.24 -7.35 7.30
N LYS A 26 5.53 -6.78 6.13
CA LYS A 26 5.87 -5.37 6.00
C LYS A 26 4.92 -4.70 5.00
N VAL A 27 4.46 -3.50 5.31
CA VAL A 27 3.63 -2.72 4.40
C VAL A 27 4.18 -1.31 4.29
N THR A 28 4.45 -0.89 3.07
CA THR A 28 4.94 0.45 2.77
C THR A 28 4.00 1.16 1.80
N THR A 29 4.03 2.48 1.84
CA THR A 29 3.25 3.33 0.96
C THR A 29 4.12 4.42 0.38
N GLN A 30 3.99 4.66 -0.91
CA GLN A 30 4.67 5.75 -1.61
C GLN A 30 3.65 6.54 -2.43
N GLY A 31 3.10 7.59 -1.83
CA GLY A 31 2.00 8.36 -2.41
C GLY A 31 0.73 7.51 -2.61
N ALA A 32 0.42 7.15 -3.85
CA ALA A 32 -0.76 6.35 -4.20
C ALA A 32 -0.46 4.84 -4.32
N GLU A 33 0.80 4.46 -4.16
CA GLU A 33 1.26 3.08 -4.25
C GLU A 33 1.38 2.49 -2.85
N THR A 34 0.99 1.23 -2.72
CA THR A 34 1.07 0.44 -1.50
C THR A 34 1.71 -0.89 -1.84
N THR A 35 2.80 -1.20 -1.16
CA THR A 35 3.52 -2.45 -1.33
C THR A 35 3.35 -3.28 -0.06
N ILE A 36 2.87 -4.50 -0.23
CA ILE A 36 2.68 -5.48 0.85
C ILE A 36 3.71 -6.59 0.62
N TYR A 37 4.64 -6.71 1.56
CA TYR A 37 5.66 -7.75 1.60
C TYR A 37 5.21 -8.84 2.55
N ASP A 38 4.86 -10.00 2.00
CA ASP A 38 4.69 -11.24 2.75
C ASP A 38 6.07 -11.87 2.98
N LEU A 39 6.66 -11.58 4.13
CA LEU A 39 8.00 -12.07 4.47
C LEU A 39 7.98 -13.56 4.83
N ALA A 40 6.83 -14.09 5.23
CA ALA A 40 6.67 -15.51 5.54
C ALA A 40 6.46 -16.36 4.27
N GLY A 41 5.76 -15.81 3.27
CA GLY A 41 5.51 -16.43 1.98
C GLY A 41 6.51 -16.08 0.87
N ASP A 42 7.51 -15.23 1.18
CA ASP A 42 8.50 -14.70 0.23
C ASP A 42 7.86 -14.10 -1.03
N ALA A 43 6.85 -13.24 -0.83
CA ALA A 43 6.06 -12.64 -1.90
C ALA A 43 5.83 -11.14 -1.72
N GLU A 44 5.71 -10.42 -2.84
CA GLU A 44 5.45 -8.99 -2.86
C GLU A 44 4.21 -8.68 -3.70
N TYR A 45 3.35 -7.81 -3.16
CA TYR A 45 2.12 -7.37 -3.82
C TYR A 45 2.06 -5.85 -3.91
N ASN A 46 2.03 -5.33 -5.14
CA ASN A 46 1.98 -3.91 -5.43
C ASN A 46 0.58 -3.47 -5.85
N TYR A 47 0.04 -2.49 -5.14
CA TYR A 47 -1.28 -1.91 -5.40
C TYR A 47 -1.18 -0.42 -5.65
N LYS A 48 -1.85 0.04 -6.70
CA LYS A 48 -1.95 1.47 -7.05
C LYS A 48 -3.38 1.97 -6.86
N ALA A 49 -3.54 3.00 -6.03
CA ALA A 49 -4.82 3.66 -5.87
C ALA A 49 -5.11 4.55 -7.09
N VAL A 50 -6.27 4.33 -7.71
CA VAL A 50 -6.76 5.14 -8.84
C VAL A 50 -8.01 5.88 -8.40
N ARG A 51 -8.15 7.15 -8.80
CA ARG A 51 -9.37 7.93 -8.56
C ARG A 51 -10.40 7.52 -9.59
N VAL A 52 -11.59 7.15 -9.12
CA VAL A 52 -12.76 6.83 -9.95
C VAL A 52 -13.92 7.74 -9.57
N LYS A 53 -14.90 7.89 -10.47
CA LYS A 53 -16.15 8.58 -10.12
C LYS A 53 -16.88 7.78 -9.06
N LYS A 54 -17.66 8.46 -8.22
CA LYS A 54 -18.40 7.82 -7.13
C LYS A 54 -19.40 6.76 -7.64
N THR A 55 -19.97 6.97 -8.82
CA THR A 55 -20.88 6.01 -9.48
C THR A 55 -20.21 4.70 -9.86
N ASP A 56 -18.89 4.74 -10.11
CA ASP A 56 -18.11 3.63 -10.62
C ASP A 56 -17.22 3.04 -9.51
N ALA A 57 -17.33 3.57 -8.28
CA ALA A 57 -16.54 3.14 -7.15
C ALA A 57 -17.02 1.77 -6.66
N PRO A 58 -16.10 0.81 -6.40
CA PRO A 58 -16.47 -0.46 -5.78
C PRO A 58 -17.21 -0.23 -4.46
N THR A 59 -18.40 -0.81 -4.34
CA THR A 59 -19.24 -0.75 -3.14
C THR A 59 -18.97 -1.92 -2.19
N GLU A 60 -18.35 -2.98 -2.70
CA GLU A 60 -18.09 -4.21 -1.96
C GLU A 60 -16.60 -4.49 -1.83
N ALA A 61 -16.23 -5.19 -0.75
CA ALA A 61 -14.89 -5.65 -0.54
C ALA A 61 -14.59 -6.85 -1.45
N ARG A 62 -13.38 -6.91 -1.99
CA ARG A 62 -12.96 -8.03 -2.84
C ARG A 62 -11.64 -8.61 -2.36
N THR A 63 -11.55 -9.93 -2.31
CA THR A 63 -10.28 -10.62 -2.07
C THR A 63 -9.40 -10.45 -3.30
N ALA A 64 -8.20 -9.87 -3.12
CA ALA A 64 -7.19 -9.78 -4.17
C ALA A 64 -6.21 -10.95 -4.10
N THR A 65 -5.84 -11.36 -2.89
CA THR A 65 -4.87 -12.42 -2.65
C THR A 65 -5.31 -13.25 -1.46
N GLU A 66 -5.18 -14.56 -1.56
CA GLU A 66 -5.38 -15.51 -0.46
C GLU A 66 -4.37 -16.65 -0.62
N THR A 67 -3.43 -16.71 0.32
CA THR A 67 -2.40 -17.75 0.43
C THR A 67 -2.50 -18.42 1.80
N ASP A 68 -1.63 -19.37 2.10
CA ASP A 68 -1.56 -19.99 3.43
C ASP A 68 -1.02 -19.03 4.50
N THR A 69 -0.22 -18.04 4.10
CA THR A 69 0.48 -17.08 4.96
C THR A 69 -0.32 -15.79 5.15
N ILE A 70 -0.99 -15.29 4.12
CA ILE A 70 -1.70 -14.02 4.17
C ILE A 70 -3.03 -14.02 3.41
N LYS A 71 -3.88 -13.04 3.72
CA LYS A 71 -5.05 -12.69 2.91
C LYS A 71 -5.14 -11.18 2.75
N ILE A 72 -5.23 -10.70 1.52
CA ILE A 72 -5.37 -9.28 1.18
C ILE A 72 -6.76 -9.05 0.59
N VAL A 73 -7.53 -8.21 1.25
CA VAL A 73 -8.86 -7.79 0.82
C VAL A 73 -8.83 -6.30 0.54
N LEU A 74 -9.25 -5.92 -0.66
CA LEU A 74 -9.44 -4.53 -1.07
C LEU A 74 -10.79 -4.05 -0.59
N LEU A 75 -10.80 -2.99 0.21
CA LEU A 75 -12.01 -2.42 0.81
C LEU A 75 -12.57 -1.29 -0.07
N PRO A 76 -13.89 -1.09 -0.07
CA PRO A 76 -14.51 0.11 -0.63
C PRO A 76 -13.85 1.39 -0.11
N GLY A 77 -13.67 2.37 -0.99
CA GLY A 77 -12.96 3.62 -0.65
C GLY A 77 -11.44 3.52 -0.71
N GLY A 78 -10.87 2.40 -1.16
CA GLY A 78 -9.44 2.26 -1.44
C GLY A 78 -8.58 1.93 -0.23
N GLY A 79 -9.16 1.26 0.77
CA GLY A 79 -8.44 0.69 1.91
C GLY A 79 -8.07 -0.78 1.69
N PHE A 80 -7.33 -1.34 2.65
CA PHE A 80 -6.92 -2.74 2.68
C PHE A 80 -7.30 -3.36 4.01
N LYS A 81 -7.69 -4.64 3.97
CA LYS A 81 -7.70 -5.53 5.13
C LYS A 81 -6.73 -6.65 4.84
N ILE A 82 -5.67 -6.72 5.64
CA ILE A 82 -4.58 -7.69 5.52
C ILE A 82 -4.66 -8.61 6.72
N THR A 83 -4.95 -9.88 6.49
CA THR A 83 -4.85 -10.91 7.52
C THR A 83 -3.50 -11.57 7.40
N ASP A 84 -2.66 -11.41 8.39
CA ASP A 84 -1.46 -12.22 8.59
C ASP A 84 -1.88 -13.51 9.29
N LYS A 85 -1.92 -14.61 8.53
CA LYS A 85 -2.31 -15.93 9.04
C LYS A 85 -1.19 -16.55 9.88
N THR A 86 0.06 -16.17 9.65
CA THR A 86 1.22 -16.66 10.40
C THR A 86 1.26 -16.09 11.81
N ALA A 87 1.01 -14.79 11.96
CA ALA A 87 0.93 -14.13 13.27
C ALA A 87 -0.48 -14.15 13.88
N GLY A 88 -1.50 -14.61 13.14
CA GLY A 88 -2.90 -14.60 13.55
C GLY A 88 -3.47 -13.19 13.75
N LYS A 89 -2.93 -12.19 13.03
CA LYS A 89 -3.30 -10.77 13.19
C LYS A 89 -4.03 -10.22 11.98
N ILE A 90 -4.90 -9.25 12.21
CA ILE A 90 -5.63 -8.54 11.15
C ILE A 90 -5.27 -7.06 11.22
N HIS A 91 -4.76 -6.55 10.11
CA HIS A 91 -4.43 -5.15 9.92
C HIS A 91 -5.43 -4.50 8.97
N THR A 92 -6.02 -3.38 9.36
CA THR A 92 -6.92 -2.60 8.49
C THR A 92 -6.27 -1.26 8.17
N LEU A 93 -5.97 -1.05 6.90
CA LEU A 93 -5.41 0.19 6.39
C LEU A 93 -6.52 0.98 5.71
N LYS A 94 -6.91 2.10 6.32
CA LYS A 94 -7.80 3.06 5.69
C LYS A 94 -6.96 4.12 5.00
N ARG A 95 -7.35 4.53 3.80
CA ARG A 95 -6.77 5.72 3.20
C ARG A 95 -7.24 6.94 4.00
N GLY A 96 -6.30 7.71 4.57
CA GLY A 96 -6.61 8.99 5.18
C GLY A 96 -7.35 9.87 4.18
N ARG A 97 -8.44 10.51 4.63
CA ARG A 97 -9.14 11.53 3.84
C ARG A 97 -8.33 12.81 3.81
#